data_AF-A0A2D9H4Q9-F1
#
_entry.id   AF-A0A2D9H4Q9-F1
#
_cell.length_a   1.000
_cell.length_b   1.000
_cell.length_c   1.000
_cell.angle_alpha   90.00
_cell.angle_beta   90.00
_cell.angle_gamma   90.00
#
_symmetry.space_group_name_H-M   'P 1'
#
loop_
_entity.id
_entity.type
_entity.pdbx_description
1 polymer ?
#
loop_
_entity_poly.entity_id
_entity_poly.type
_entity_poly.pdbx_seq_one_letter_code
_entity_poly.pdbx_strand_id
1 'polypeptide(L)'
;MTGLSLGRIIIGAASVANPAMVTKAFGLDVEANPQTTFMTRLFGAREIALGAATLVASGRGRTGLVLLGVGVDGADAYAGYVGPKADGIDPKAGMLMTGVAGGAVLSGLVGLLARGGSQAAKATKATTSASKKAAKKASKKAGTK
;
A
#
# COMPACT_ATOMS: atom_id res chain seq x y z
N MET A 1 -4.65 -3.52 4.02
CA MET A 1 -3.79 -2.33 4.31
C MET A 1 -2.66 -2.65 5.25
N THR A 2 -2.93 -3.16 6.45
CA THR A 2 -1.86 -3.48 7.43
C THR A 2 -0.80 -4.43 6.85
N GLY A 3 -1.22 -5.50 6.16
CA GLY A 3 -0.29 -6.44 5.52
C GLY A 3 0.62 -5.77 4.48
N LEU A 4 0.05 -4.93 3.60
CA LEU A 4 0.83 -4.15 2.63
C LEU A 4 1.85 -3.25 3.33
N SER A 5 1.44 -2.50 4.35
CA SER A 5 2.33 -1.61 5.08
C SER A 5 3.45 -2.36 5.81
N LEU A 6 3.16 -3.54 6.39
CA LEU A 6 4.18 -4.39 7.00
C LEU A 6 5.16 -4.95 5.95
N GLY A 7 4.65 -5.38 4.79
CA GLY A 7 5.47 -5.83 3.68
C GLY A 7 6.46 -4.76 3.22
N ARG A 8 6.00 -3.50 3.08
CA ARG A 8 6.86 -2.35 2.77
C ARG A 8 7.97 -2.16 3.81
N ILE A 9 7.62 -2.20 5.09
CA ILE A 9 8.62 -2.04 6.17
C ILE A 9 9.65 -3.16 6.15
N ILE A 10 9.22 -4.42 5.97
CA ILE A 10 10.12 -5.58 5.93
C ILE A 10 11.08 -5.48 4.74
N ILE A 11 10.54 -5.24 3.54
CA ILE A 11 11.36 -5.09 2.32
C ILE A 11 12.29 -3.88 2.46
N GLY A 12 11.79 -2.76 2.99
CA GLY A 12 12.59 -1.55 3.16
C GLY A 12 13.71 -1.74 4.18
N ALA A 13 13.43 -2.40 5.30
CA ALA A 13 14.44 -2.74 6.30
C ALA A 13 15.51 -3.67 5.73
N ALA A 14 15.11 -4.70 4.97
CA ALA A 14 16.04 -5.57 4.27
C ALA A 14 16.90 -4.79 3.26
N SER A 15 16.30 -3.84 2.54
CA SER A 15 16.98 -2.99 1.55
C SER A 15 18.01 -2.05 2.17
N VAL A 16 17.76 -1.56 3.39
CA VAL A 16 18.73 -0.74 4.13
C VAL A 16 19.83 -1.59 4.75
N ALA A 17 19.46 -2.72 5.37
CA ALA A 17 20.40 -3.58 6.11
C ALA A 17 21.30 -4.39 5.18
N ASN A 18 20.76 -4.92 4.08
CA ASN A 18 21.49 -5.72 3.11
C ASN A 18 21.05 -5.39 1.66
N PRO A 19 21.42 -4.20 1.17
CA PRO A 19 20.99 -3.74 -0.16
C PRO A 19 21.48 -4.66 -1.27
N ALA A 20 22.70 -5.20 -1.19
CA ALA A 20 23.24 -6.07 -2.23
C ALA A 20 22.39 -7.34 -2.41
N MET A 21 21.92 -7.93 -1.32
CA MET A 21 21.02 -9.09 -1.38
C MET A 21 19.69 -8.73 -2.04
N VAL A 22 19.09 -7.59 -1.67
CA VAL A 22 17.81 -7.16 -2.24
C VAL A 22 17.94 -6.77 -3.72
N THR A 23 19.00 -6.06 -4.09
CA THR A 23 19.31 -5.72 -5.50
C THR A 23 19.41 -6.97 -6.35
N LYS A 24 20.13 -8.00 -5.88
CA LYS A 24 20.24 -9.30 -6.57
C LYS A 24 18.89 -10.02 -6.63
N ALA A 25 18.07 -9.94 -5.58
CA ALA A 25 16.73 -10.51 -5.57
C ALA A 25 15.79 -9.85 -6.61
N PHE A 26 16.02 -8.58 -6.94
CA PHE A 26 15.35 -7.90 -8.06
C PHE A 26 15.98 -8.18 -9.43
N GLY A 27 16.99 -9.06 -9.50
CA GLY A 27 17.64 -9.47 -10.75
C GLY A 27 18.67 -8.47 -11.27
N LEU A 28 19.06 -7.48 -10.46
CA LEU A 28 20.05 -6.47 -10.86
C LEU A 28 21.47 -6.93 -10.51
N ASP A 29 22.41 -6.62 -11.40
CA ASP A 29 23.83 -6.91 -11.22
C ASP A 29 24.51 -5.82 -10.38
N VAL A 30 24.87 -6.19 -9.15
CA VAL A 30 25.56 -5.34 -8.18
C VAL A 30 27.02 -5.08 -8.56
N GLU A 31 27.69 -6.04 -9.20
CA GLU A 31 29.11 -5.94 -9.53
C GLU A 31 29.32 -5.03 -10.73
N ALA A 32 28.47 -5.17 -11.74
CA ALA A 32 28.45 -4.26 -12.88
C ALA A 32 27.94 -2.86 -12.51
N ASN A 33 27.07 -2.74 -11.49
CA ASN A 33 26.40 -1.48 -11.13
C ASN A 33 26.38 -1.22 -9.61
N PRO A 34 27.52 -0.89 -8.97
CA PRO A 34 27.59 -0.75 -7.51
C PRO A 34 26.68 0.34 -6.93
N GLN A 35 26.33 1.36 -7.73
CA GLN A 35 25.40 2.44 -7.35
C GLN A 35 23.98 1.93 -7.05
N THR A 36 23.59 0.77 -7.58
CA THR A 36 22.29 0.14 -7.31
C THR A 36 22.10 -0.16 -5.81
N THR A 37 23.17 -0.44 -5.08
CA THR A 37 23.09 -0.69 -3.63
C THR A 37 22.82 0.59 -2.84
N PHE A 38 23.33 1.74 -3.30
CA PHE A 38 23.00 3.04 -2.73
C PHE A 38 21.53 3.39 -3.03
N MET A 39 21.09 3.23 -4.28
CA MET A 39 19.69 3.42 -4.68
C MET A 39 18.74 2.51 -3.88
N THR A 40 19.11 1.25 -3.66
CA THR A 40 18.31 0.27 -2.90
C THR A 40 18.13 0.72 -1.44
N ARG A 41 19.13 1.34 -0.81
CA ARG A 41 18.98 1.92 0.54
C ARG A 41 17.98 3.07 0.55
N LEU A 42 18.03 3.95 -0.46
CA LEU A 42 17.09 5.08 -0.59
C LEU A 42 15.66 4.59 -0.80
N PHE A 43 15.47 3.62 -1.70
CA PHE A 43 14.20 2.90 -1.87
C PHE A 43 13.71 2.34 -0.53
N GLY A 44 14.58 1.64 0.21
CA GLY A 44 14.21 1.03 1.47
C GLY A 44 13.78 2.02 2.55
N ALA A 45 14.52 3.12 2.69
CA ALA A 45 14.18 4.19 3.64
C ALA A 45 12.78 4.77 3.36
N ARG A 46 12.45 4.97 2.07
CA ARG A 46 11.13 5.45 1.64
C ARG A 46 10.02 4.45 1.99
N GLU A 47 10.23 3.17 1.73
CA GLU A 47 9.26 2.12 2.03
C GLU A 47 8.97 1.99 3.53
N ILE A 48 10.02 2.08 4.37
CA ILE A 48 9.87 2.11 5.83
C ILE A 48 9.03 3.31 6.25
N ALA A 49 9.38 4.51 5.79
CA ALA A 49 8.70 5.74 6.18
C ALA A 49 7.21 5.71 5.81
N LEU A 50 6.90 5.32 4.57
CA LEU A 50 5.52 5.28 4.08
C LEU A 50 4.70 4.17 4.75
N GLY A 51 5.31 2.99 4.95
CA GLY A 51 4.69 1.89 5.67
C GLY A 51 4.37 2.25 7.12
N ALA A 52 5.34 2.80 7.85
CA ALA A 52 5.18 3.22 9.24
C ALA A 52 4.11 4.32 9.39
N ALA A 53 4.19 5.37 8.56
CA ALA A 53 3.19 6.43 8.53
C ALA A 53 1.77 5.88 8.28
N THR A 54 1.63 4.94 7.35
CA THR A 54 0.35 4.30 7.05
C THR A 54 -0.19 3.44 8.20
N LEU A 55 0.69 2.84 9.01
CA LEU A 55 0.29 2.04 10.17
C LEU A 55 -0.24 2.90 11.31
N VAL A 56 0.40 4.04 11.58
CA VAL A 56 -0.01 4.94 12.67
C VAL A 56 -1.19 5.84 12.29
N ALA A 57 -1.41 6.08 10.99
CA ALA A 57 -2.52 6.89 10.53
C ALA A 57 -3.89 6.18 10.64
N SER A 58 -4.96 6.97 10.76
CA SER A 58 -6.34 6.49 10.81
C SER A 58 -7.25 7.24 9.83
N GLY A 59 -8.47 6.73 9.65
CA GLY A 59 -9.52 7.39 8.85
C GLY A 59 -9.07 7.84 7.45
N ARG A 60 -9.33 9.12 7.14
CA ARG A 60 -8.96 9.73 5.84
C ARG A 60 -7.45 9.84 5.66
N GLY A 61 -6.67 10.12 6.72
CA GLY A 61 -5.21 10.18 6.65
C GLY A 61 -4.60 8.86 6.18
N ARG A 62 -5.06 7.73 6.74
CA ARG A 62 -4.64 6.39 6.29
C ARG A 62 -5.01 6.10 4.84
N THR A 63 -6.14 6.65 4.38
CA THR A 63 -6.58 6.54 2.99
C THR A 63 -5.63 7.26 2.05
N GLY A 64 -5.30 8.51 2.38
CA GLY A 64 -4.38 9.34 1.61
C GLY A 64 -3.02 8.68 1.52
N LEU A 65 -2.48 8.17 2.63
CA LEU A 65 -1.18 7.48 2.63
C LEU A 65 -1.17 6.20 1.79
N VAL A 66 -2.25 5.42 1.78
CA VAL A 66 -2.32 4.26 0.86
C VAL A 66 -2.38 4.73 -0.60
N LEU A 67 -3.15 5.76 -0.92
CA LEU A 67 -3.18 6.30 -2.28
C LEU A 67 -1.83 6.86 -2.72
N LEU A 68 -1.11 7.56 -1.83
CA LEU A 68 0.26 8.00 -2.07
C LEU A 68 1.17 6.81 -2.32
N GLY A 69 1.06 5.74 -1.51
CA GLY A 69 1.79 4.50 -1.71
C GLY A 69 1.52 3.84 -3.06
N VAL A 70 0.25 3.76 -3.47
CA VAL A 70 -0.12 3.30 -4.81
C VAL A 70 0.50 4.16 -5.90
N GLY A 71 0.49 5.49 -5.73
CA GLY A 71 1.10 6.41 -6.67
C GLY A 71 2.59 6.15 -6.86
N VAL A 72 3.32 5.88 -5.76
CA VAL A 72 4.74 5.60 -5.91
C VAL A 72 5.02 4.19 -6.44
N ASP A 73 4.27 3.18 -6.01
CA ASP A 73 4.41 1.83 -6.59
C ASP A 73 4.13 1.86 -8.10
N GLY A 74 3.21 2.73 -8.54
CA GLY A 74 2.97 2.97 -9.96
C GLY A 74 4.17 3.61 -10.68
N ALA A 75 4.85 4.55 -10.03
CA ALA A 75 6.08 5.13 -10.57
C ALA A 75 7.23 4.10 -10.63
N ASP A 76 7.36 3.25 -9.62
CA ASP A 76 8.36 2.16 -9.59
C ASP A 76 8.06 1.12 -10.68
N ALA A 77 6.78 0.78 -10.88
CA ALA A 77 6.36 -0.11 -11.97
C ALA A 77 6.67 0.49 -13.35
N TYR A 78 6.43 1.79 -13.52
CA TYR A 78 6.77 2.50 -14.75
C TYR A 78 8.29 2.52 -15.00
N ALA A 79 9.09 2.78 -13.97
CA ALA A 79 10.54 2.75 -14.06
C ALA A 79 11.05 1.36 -14.46
N GLY A 80 10.51 0.30 -13.85
CA GLY A 80 10.84 -1.09 -14.23
C GLY A 80 10.46 -1.42 -15.68
N TYR A 81 9.36 -0.87 -16.18
CA TYR A 81 8.89 -1.11 -17.55
C TYR A 81 9.73 -0.38 -18.60
N VAL A 82 10.15 0.86 -18.31
CA VAL A 82 10.93 1.69 -19.24
C VAL A 82 12.43 1.34 -19.18
N GLY A 83 12.93 0.93 -18.01
CA GLY A 83 14.35 0.68 -17.75
C GLY A 83 15.05 -0.22 -18.78
N PRO A 84 14.46 -1.33 -19.26
CA PRO A 84 15.12 -2.17 -20.26
C PRO A 84 15.42 -1.46 -21.58
N LYS A 85 14.60 -0.48 -21.97
CA LYS A 85 14.77 0.27 -23.22
C LYS A 85 15.58 1.55 -23.02
N ALA A 86 15.38 2.25 -21.91
CA ALA A 86 15.99 3.55 -21.67
C ALA A 86 17.36 3.47 -20.97
N ASP A 87 17.51 2.50 -20.06
CA ASP A 87 18.58 2.51 -19.06
C ASP A 87 19.48 1.25 -19.15
N GLY A 88 19.22 0.37 -20.13
CA GLY A 88 20.02 -0.85 -20.36
C GLY A 88 19.83 -1.93 -19.29
N ILE A 89 18.74 -1.88 -18.53
CA ILE A 89 18.40 -2.90 -17.53
C ILE A 89 18.07 -4.23 -18.24
N ASP A 90 18.47 -5.36 -17.64
CA ASP A 90 18.06 -6.67 -18.16
C ASP A 90 16.52 -6.75 -18.27
N PRO A 91 15.96 -7.17 -19.42
CA PRO A 91 14.51 -7.21 -19.62
C PRO A 91 13.76 -8.06 -18.60
N LYS A 92 14.35 -9.15 -18.11
CA LYS A 92 13.70 -10.00 -17.09
C LYS A 92 13.68 -9.30 -15.74
N ALA A 93 14.78 -8.63 -15.37
CA ALA A 93 14.85 -7.82 -14.16
C ALA A 93 13.83 -6.67 -14.20
N GLY A 94 13.75 -5.92 -15.31
CA GLY A 94 12.75 -4.86 -15.49
C GLY A 94 11.30 -5.36 -15.36
N MET A 95 11.00 -6.50 -15.99
CA MET A 95 9.68 -7.14 -15.88
C MET A 95 9.37 -7.62 -14.46
N LEU A 96 10.35 -8.17 -13.74
CA LEU A 96 10.21 -8.57 -12.34
C LEU A 96 9.87 -7.37 -11.45
N MET A 97 10.63 -6.27 -11.57
CA MET A 97 10.39 -5.04 -10.81
C MET A 97 9.01 -4.44 -11.12
N THR A 98 8.65 -4.40 -12.41
CA THR A 98 7.31 -3.98 -12.86
C THR A 98 6.21 -4.83 -12.23
N GLY A 99 6.38 -6.15 -12.22
CA GLY A 99 5.41 -7.09 -11.67
C GLY A 99 5.23 -6.95 -10.17
N VAL A 100 6.33 -6.84 -9.41
CA VAL A 100 6.27 -6.66 -7.95
C VAL A 100 5.59 -5.34 -7.58
N ALA A 101 6.01 -4.23 -8.21
CA ALA A 101 5.43 -2.93 -7.96
C ALA A 101 3.96 -2.85 -8.41
N GLY A 102 3.63 -3.43 -9.58
CA GLY A 102 2.25 -3.56 -10.05
C GLY A 102 1.36 -4.39 -9.11
N GLY A 103 1.90 -5.46 -8.52
CA GLY A 103 1.21 -6.24 -7.49
C GLY A 103 0.92 -5.43 -6.22
N ALA A 104 1.83 -4.54 -5.84
CA ALA A 104 1.65 -3.63 -4.71
C ALA A 104 0.58 -2.55 -4.99
N VAL A 105 0.58 -1.97 -6.20
CA VAL A 105 -0.51 -1.09 -6.70
C VAL A 105 -1.85 -1.79 -6.57
N LEU A 106 -1.98 -2.99 -7.12
CA LEU A 106 -3.22 -3.76 -7.08
C LEU A 106 -3.67 -4.04 -5.64
N SER A 107 -2.73 -4.46 -4.78
CA SER A 107 -3.00 -4.73 -3.37
C SER A 107 -3.49 -3.49 -2.61
N GLY A 108 -2.93 -2.32 -2.90
CA GLY A 108 -3.35 -1.04 -2.34
C GLY A 108 -4.78 -0.67 -2.77
N LEU A 109 -5.08 -0.77 -4.07
CA LEU A 109 -6.41 -0.48 -4.61
C LEU A 109 -7.48 -1.44 -4.08
N VAL A 110 -7.22 -2.75 -4.10
CA VAL A 110 -8.14 -3.76 -3.55
C VAL A 110 -8.39 -3.52 -2.06
N GLY A 111 -7.33 -3.20 -1.30
CA GLY A 111 -7.47 -2.85 0.10
C GLY A 111 -8.36 -1.63 0.35
N LEU A 112 -8.35 -0.64 -0.56
CA LEU A 112 -9.16 0.58 -0.44
C LEU A 112 -10.63 0.25 -0.70
N LEU A 113 -10.90 -0.53 -1.74
CA LEU A 113 -12.24 -0.99 -2.11
C LEU A 113 -12.88 -1.82 -0.98
N ALA A 114 -12.15 -2.80 -0.44
CA ALA A 114 -12.63 -3.64 0.66
C ALA A 114 -12.99 -2.83 1.91
N ARG A 115 -12.18 -1.81 2.23
CA ARG A 115 -12.45 -0.91 3.36
C ARG A 115 -13.65 0.01 3.09
N GLY A 116 -13.81 0.49 1.87
CA GLY A 116 -14.98 1.28 1.45
C GLY A 116 -16.29 0.52 1.64
N GLY A 117 -16.35 -0.73 1.17
CA GLY A 117 -17.52 -1.60 1.37
C GLY A 117 -17.82 -1.85 2.86
N SER A 118 -16.78 -2.05 3.67
CA SER A 118 -16.93 -2.24 5.12
C SER A 118 -17.49 -1.01 5.84
N GLN A 119 -17.08 0.20 5.42
CA GLN A 119 -17.58 1.46 5.99
C GLN A 119 -19.04 1.70 5.60
N ALA A 120 -19.41 1.43 4.35
CA ALA A 120 -20.79 1.55 3.87
C ALA A 120 -21.72 0.59 4.64
N ALA A 121 -21.32 -0.67 4.81
CA ALA A 121 -22.10 -1.64 5.58
C ALA A 121 -22.31 -1.22 7.05
N LYS A 122 -21.26 -0.68 7.70
CA LYS A 122 -21.36 -0.15 9.07
C LYS A 122 -22.31 1.05 9.15
N ALA A 123 -22.25 1.97 8.20
CA ALA A 123 -23.13 3.13 8.13
C ALA A 123 -24.61 2.70 8.00
N THR A 124 -24.90 1.76 7.08
CA THR A 124 -26.26 1.21 6.91
C THR A 124 -26.78 0.57 8.21
N LYS A 125 -25.96 -0.25 8.88
CA LYS A 125 -26.35 -0.89 10.15
C LYS A 125 -26.63 0.14 11.25
N ALA A 126 -25.82 1.19 11.34
CA ALA A 126 -26.01 2.28 12.31
C ALA A 126 -27.34 3.01 12.07
N THR A 127 -27.63 3.40 10.82
CA THR A 127 -28.89 4.08 10.46
C THR A 127 -30.11 3.21 10.77
N THR A 128 -30.07 1.92 10.43
CA THR A 128 -31.16 0.97 10.75
C THR A 128 -31.37 0.79 12.24
N SER A 129 -30.29 0.76 13.03
CA SER A 129 -30.40 0.67 14.49
C SER A 129 -31.01 1.93 15.11
N ALA A 130 -30.64 3.11 14.59
CA ALA A 130 -31.15 4.40 15.03
C ALA A 130 -32.64 4.56 14.71
N SER A 131 -33.07 4.18 13.50
CA SER A 131 -34.49 4.21 13.10
C SER A 131 -35.33 3.26 13.97
N LYS A 132 -34.83 2.04 14.24
CA LYS A 132 -35.52 1.07 15.12
C LYS A 132 -35.65 1.59 16.56
N LYS A 133 -34.62 2.25 17.08
CA LYS A 133 -34.65 2.87 18.43
C LYS A 133 -35.62 4.05 18.49
N ALA A 134 -35.67 4.88 17.45
CA ALA A 134 -36.62 5.99 17.33
C ALA A 134 -38.09 5.48 17.26
N ALA A 135 -38.35 4.47 16.44
CA ALA A 135 -39.68 3.85 16.33
C ALA A 135 -40.14 3.26 17.67
N LYS A 136 -39.27 2.54 18.39
CA LYS A 136 -39.57 2.00 19.73
C LYS A 136 -39.85 3.10 20.76
N LYS A 137 -39.16 4.24 20.68
CA LYS A 137 -39.40 5.38 21.57
C LYS A 137 -40.74 6.07 21.26
N ALA A 138 -41.10 6.20 19.99
CA ALA A 138 -42.37 6.76 19.55
C ALA A 138 -43.57 5.89 19.97
N SER A 139 -43.49 4.57 19.78
CA SER A 139 -44.55 3.65 20.19
C SER A 139 -44.75 3.61 21.70
N LYS A 140 -43.66 3.65 22.48
CA LYS A 140 -43.75 3.73 23.95
C LYS A 140 -44.42 5.03 24.41
N LYS A 141 -44.15 6.16 23.76
CA LYS A 141 -44.77 7.45 24.06
C LYS A 141 -46.26 7.52 23.68
N ALA A 142 -46.67 6.79 22.65
CA ALA A 142 -48.06 6.72 22.20
C ALA A 142 -48.95 5.85 23.12
N GLY A 143 -48.41 4.79 23.71
CA GLY A 143 -49.14 3.91 24.65
C GLY A 143 -49.15 4.35 26.11
N THR A 144 -48.68 5.57 26.43
CA THR A 144 -48.74 6.16 27.79
C THR A 144 -49.77 7.30 27.89
N LYS A 145 -50.68 7.41 26.92
CA LYS A 145 -51.90 8.23 26.99
C LYS A 145 -53.08 7.30 27.16
#